data_AF-A0A8T6FEW8-F1
#
_entry.id   AF-A0A8T6FEW8-F1
#
_cell.length_a   1.000
_cell.length_b   1.000
_cell.length_c   1.000
_cell.angle_alpha   90.00
_cell.angle_beta   90.00
_cell.angle_gamma   90.00
#
_symmetry.space_group_name_H-M   'P 1'
#
loop_
_entity.id
_entity.type
_entity.pdbx_description
1 polymer ?
#
loop_
_entity_poly.entity_id
_entity_poly.type
_entity_poly.pdbx_seq_one_letter_code
_entity_poly.pdbx_strand_id
1 'polypeptide(L)'
;MNAKQTRQRARLVREFSGELEGILASVAGQIRRMTKAQLSVEAAVAAADKIQGPLRQAILNGSTAGANLGVAAGSTILETMIGTDVMTDAALLTANEHAMAWAANNAGTKITMVQAHTVRSVRTATAAAIEGGLTPYQLADRLADVETGSGVLGKKRALLIASTETTEAYASGNLEAWTASGVVESVGWRTSNDEAVCPICAPLGGLEYQPGRKGGSTKPGTIGKQEANAAVTSLSDPNFVHPGGKGAARRFRGQTYRKPPAHPGCRCTLVPIIVGVDAPAAKPPKPKPKGPSLPPLPADGAKTFADDLAAPYRDPNLDGIGRWELQNRRQQAMRERADFVPDDVIMGGPGAPSGPGRGMRFGNQAQINHKQRAGETLTEAEEAMHRDRRNLMKASDQEETIYRGLSLDEDELAKWQTGNNMQTGAIESYSQDIAMPVGWLEDSALDRRVIVKARVQKGTKRATLNAESLETQFDADSRVIVRRVTRLDRETSPTTQFGRSEAPLGQFIRAIIEVDVLPPAP
;
A
#
# COMPACT_ATOMS: atom_id res chain seq x y z
N MET A 1 -15.14 -11.71 -18.28
CA MET A 1 -15.74 -12.39 -17.11
C MET A 1 -17.25 -12.29 -17.17
N ASN A 2 -17.94 -13.41 -17.06
CA ASN A 2 -19.40 -13.41 -16.87
C ASN A 2 -19.75 -13.09 -15.40
N ALA A 3 -21.02 -12.75 -15.13
CA ALA A 3 -21.48 -12.39 -13.78
C ALA A 3 -21.32 -13.52 -12.73
N LYS A 4 -21.20 -14.78 -13.17
CA LYS A 4 -20.97 -15.93 -12.27
C LYS A 4 -19.53 -15.94 -11.76
N GLN A 5 -18.55 -15.79 -12.65
CA GLN A 5 -17.13 -15.72 -12.30
C GLN A 5 -16.83 -14.53 -11.37
N THR A 6 -17.43 -13.36 -11.63
CA THR A 6 -17.29 -12.19 -10.77
C THR A 6 -17.81 -12.47 -9.36
N ARG A 7 -18.96 -13.15 -9.24
CA ARG A 7 -19.53 -13.53 -7.94
C ARG A 7 -18.67 -14.57 -7.21
N GLN A 8 -18.12 -15.56 -7.92
CA GLN A 8 -17.23 -16.56 -7.34
C GLN A 8 -15.94 -15.92 -6.80
N ARG A 9 -15.29 -15.04 -7.57
CA ARG A 9 -14.09 -14.32 -7.11
C ARG A 9 -14.41 -13.43 -5.92
N ALA A 10 -15.52 -12.69 -5.95
CA ALA A 10 -15.93 -11.84 -4.83
C ALA A 10 -16.24 -12.66 -3.56
N ARG A 11 -16.82 -13.85 -3.72
CA ARG A 11 -17.05 -14.79 -2.61
C ARG A 11 -15.74 -15.25 -2.00
N LEU A 12 -14.79 -15.69 -2.84
CA LEU A 12 -13.47 -16.13 -2.39
C LEU A 12 -12.74 -15.02 -1.62
N VAL A 13 -12.74 -13.78 -2.14
CA VAL A 13 -12.14 -12.63 -1.45
C VAL A 13 -12.79 -12.39 -0.08
N ARG A 14 -14.11 -12.56 0.06
CA ARG A 14 -14.79 -12.40 1.35
C ARG A 14 -14.42 -13.50 2.34
N GLU A 15 -14.43 -14.76 1.90
CA GLU A 15 -14.08 -15.91 2.74
C GLU A 15 -12.62 -15.79 3.22
N PHE A 16 -11.70 -15.50 2.30
CA PHE A 16 -10.30 -15.28 2.62
C PHE A 16 -10.06 -14.06 3.51
N SER A 17 -10.74 -12.94 3.27
CA SER A 17 -10.69 -11.76 4.16
C SER A 17 -11.17 -12.12 5.56
N GLY A 18 -12.24 -12.90 5.70
CA GLY A 18 -12.76 -13.34 7.01
C GLY A 18 -11.77 -14.20 7.78
N GLU A 19 -11.07 -15.11 7.11
CA GLU A 19 -10.01 -15.93 7.72
C GLU A 19 -8.84 -15.04 8.20
N LEU A 20 -8.39 -14.10 7.36
CA LEU A 20 -7.34 -13.13 7.72
C LEU A 20 -7.76 -12.22 8.88
N GLU A 21 -9.00 -11.74 8.87
CA GLU A 21 -9.59 -10.95 9.96
C GLU A 21 -9.54 -11.72 11.28
N GLY A 22 -9.95 -13.00 11.28
CA GLY A 22 -9.88 -13.86 12.46
C GLY A 22 -8.45 -14.04 12.99
N ILE A 23 -7.49 -14.28 12.08
CA ILE A 23 -6.08 -14.43 12.43
C ILE A 23 -5.52 -13.13 13.04
N LEU A 24 -5.77 -11.98 12.40
CA LEU A 24 -5.30 -10.67 12.89
C LEU A 24 -5.97 -10.27 14.21
N ALA A 25 -7.27 -10.52 14.35
CA ALA A 25 -8.02 -10.26 15.58
C ALA A 25 -7.52 -11.11 16.76
N SER A 26 -6.93 -12.28 16.50
CA SER A 26 -6.34 -13.11 17.55
C SER A 26 -5.17 -12.41 18.26
N VAL A 27 -4.37 -11.60 17.55
CA VAL A 27 -3.28 -10.79 18.14
C VAL A 27 -3.85 -9.71 19.03
N ALA A 28 -4.84 -8.95 18.53
CA ALA A 28 -5.52 -7.94 19.33
C ALA A 28 -6.13 -8.56 20.59
N GLY A 29 -6.74 -9.74 20.49
CA GLY A 29 -7.27 -10.49 21.62
C GLY A 29 -6.19 -10.95 22.62
N GLN A 30 -5.01 -11.37 22.15
CA GLN A 30 -3.88 -11.70 23.04
C GLN A 30 -3.39 -10.46 23.79
N ILE A 31 -3.24 -9.33 23.11
CA ILE A 31 -2.85 -8.06 23.72
C ILE A 31 -3.89 -7.60 24.75
N ARG A 32 -5.20 -7.69 24.45
CA ARG A 32 -6.28 -7.36 25.40
C ARG A 32 -6.22 -8.16 26.70
N ARG A 33 -5.74 -9.42 26.65
CA ARG A 33 -5.61 -10.29 27.83
C ARG A 33 -4.34 -10.02 28.64
N MET A 34 -3.39 -9.25 28.13
CA MET A 34 -2.22 -8.85 28.92
C MET A 34 -2.65 -7.92 30.05
N THR A 35 -2.06 -8.08 31.24
CA THR A 35 -2.18 -7.07 32.29
C THR A 35 -1.24 -5.89 32.02
N LYS A 36 -1.44 -4.75 32.69
CA LYS A 36 -0.55 -3.57 32.54
C LYS A 36 0.91 -3.91 32.87
N ALA A 37 1.14 -4.75 33.89
CA ALA A 37 2.49 -5.20 34.27
C ALA A 37 3.11 -6.18 33.26
N GLN A 38 2.30 -6.83 32.44
CA GLN A 38 2.74 -7.78 31.40
C GLN A 38 2.90 -7.13 30.02
N LEU A 39 2.47 -5.87 29.87
CA LEU A 39 2.58 -5.16 28.60
C LEU A 39 4.02 -4.69 28.39
N SER A 40 4.79 -5.47 27.63
CA SER A 40 6.10 -5.08 27.11
C SER A 40 6.10 -5.11 25.58
N VAL A 41 7.08 -4.43 24.98
CA VAL A 41 7.31 -4.47 23.52
C VAL A 41 7.54 -5.91 23.06
N GLU A 42 8.34 -6.68 23.80
CA GLU A 42 8.69 -8.07 23.51
C GLU A 42 7.47 -8.98 23.58
N ALA A 43 6.63 -8.83 24.60
CA ALA A 43 5.41 -9.61 24.75
C ALA A 43 4.43 -9.36 23.60
N ALA A 44 4.24 -8.09 23.21
CA ALA A 44 3.38 -7.72 22.10
C ALA A 44 3.94 -8.19 20.74
N VAL A 45 5.26 -8.11 20.55
CA VAL A 45 5.94 -8.65 19.35
C VAL A 45 5.81 -10.17 19.30
N ALA A 46 6.01 -10.88 20.41
CA ALA A 46 5.85 -12.33 20.47
C ALA A 46 4.40 -12.76 20.15
N ALA A 47 3.39 -11.99 20.57
CA ALA A 47 2.01 -12.21 20.17
C ALA A 47 1.79 -12.04 18.65
N ALA A 48 2.41 -11.01 18.05
CA ALA A 48 2.37 -10.78 16.61
C ALA A 48 3.14 -11.84 15.80
N ASP A 49 4.25 -12.35 16.33
CA ASP A 49 5.06 -13.39 15.66
C ASP A 49 4.33 -14.74 15.63
N LYS A 50 3.53 -15.06 16.65
CA LYS A 50 2.76 -16.31 16.70
C LYS A 50 1.76 -16.47 15.55
N ILE A 51 1.31 -15.39 14.93
CA ILE A 51 0.38 -15.47 13.80
C ILE A 51 1.07 -15.63 12.43
N GLN A 52 2.40 -15.55 12.36
CA GLN A 52 3.14 -15.66 11.10
C GLN A 52 2.79 -16.95 10.33
N GLY A 53 2.78 -18.09 11.03
CA GLY A 53 2.44 -19.40 10.48
C GLY A 53 1.00 -19.46 9.94
N PRO A 54 -0.01 -19.23 10.79
CA PRO A 54 -1.41 -19.20 10.36
C PRO A 54 -1.67 -18.20 9.22
N LEU A 55 -1.08 -17.00 9.28
CA LEU A 55 -1.21 -15.98 8.24
C LEU A 55 -0.64 -16.45 6.91
N ARG A 56 0.57 -17.02 6.92
CA ARG A 56 1.20 -17.59 5.72
C ARG A 56 0.34 -18.70 5.13
N GLN A 57 -0.21 -19.57 5.96
CA GLN A 57 -1.06 -20.67 5.51
C GLN A 57 -2.38 -20.15 4.90
N ALA A 58 -3.04 -19.19 5.54
CA ALA A 58 -4.25 -18.57 4.98
C ALA A 58 -3.98 -17.91 3.63
N ILE A 59 -2.84 -17.21 3.49
CA ILE A 59 -2.44 -16.61 2.21
C ILE A 59 -2.19 -17.67 1.14
N LEU A 60 -1.52 -18.77 1.49
CA LEU A 60 -1.30 -19.89 0.58
C LEU A 60 -2.63 -20.54 0.14
N ASN A 61 -3.55 -20.78 1.07
CA ASN A 61 -4.87 -21.34 0.80
C ASN A 61 -5.70 -20.42 -0.11
N GLY A 62 -5.76 -19.12 0.21
CA GLY A 62 -6.47 -18.13 -0.59
C GLY A 62 -5.89 -17.96 -2.00
N SER A 63 -4.55 -17.99 -2.12
CA SER A 63 -3.86 -17.94 -3.41
C SER A 63 -4.12 -19.21 -4.24
N THR A 64 -4.04 -20.39 -3.61
CA THR A 64 -4.37 -21.68 -4.21
C THR A 64 -5.79 -21.69 -4.78
N ALA A 65 -6.77 -21.30 -3.97
CA ALA A 65 -8.17 -21.23 -4.40
C ALA A 65 -8.37 -20.20 -5.53
N GLY A 66 -7.65 -19.08 -5.46
CA GLY A 66 -7.68 -18.04 -6.51
C GLY A 66 -7.11 -18.53 -7.83
N ALA A 67 -6.00 -19.27 -7.78
CA ALA A 67 -5.32 -19.85 -8.94
C ALA A 67 -6.21 -20.90 -9.63
N ASN A 68 -6.79 -21.83 -8.87
CA ASN A 68 -7.72 -22.83 -9.40
C ASN A 68 -8.98 -22.19 -10.00
N LEU A 69 -9.55 -21.17 -9.34
CA LEU A 69 -10.67 -20.42 -9.89
C LEU A 69 -10.28 -19.69 -11.19
N GLY A 70 -9.04 -19.21 -11.29
CA GLY A 70 -8.47 -18.65 -12.51
C GLY A 70 -8.41 -19.66 -13.65
N VAL A 71 -7.87 -20.86 -13.41
CA VAL A 71 -7.79 -21.93 -14.42
C VAL A 71 -9.18 -22.30 -14.93
N ALA A 72 -10.12 -22.56 -14.01
CA ALA A 72 -11.50 -22.90 -14.37
C ALA A 72 -12.18 -21.77 -15.17
N ALA A 73 -11.96 -20.51 -14.77
CA ALA A 73 -12.52 -19.39 -15.49
C ALA A 73 -11.89 -19.17 -16.87
N GLY A 74 -10.58 -19.39 -16.99
CA GLY A 74 -9.84 -19.34 -18.25
C GLY A 74 -10.38 -20.35 -19.26
N SER A 75 -10.55 -21.61 -18.84
CA SER A 75 -11.19 -22.67 -19.64
C SER A 75 -12.61 -22.27 -20.08
N THR A 76 -13.47 -21.86 -19.15
CA THR A 76 -14.85 -21.41 -19.49
C THR A 76 -14.86 -20.23 -20.47
N ILE A 77 -13.91 -19.29 -20.35
CA ILE A 77 -13.82 -18.16 -21.28
C ILE A 77 -13.50 -18.66 -22.70
N LEU A 78 -12.57 -19.61 -22.85
CA LEU A 78 -12.23 -20.19 -24.15
C LEU A 78 -13.40 -20.95 -24.76
N GLU A 79 -14.06 -21.79 -23.98
CA GLU A 79 -15.26 -22.52 -24.42
C GLU A 79 -16.34 -21.55 -24.90
N THR A 80 -16.56 -20.45 -24.17
CA THR A 80 -17.54 -19.42 -24.55
C THR A 80 -17.14 -18.70 -25.85
N MET A 81 -15.86 -18.44 -26.06
CA MET A 81 -15.36 -17.71 -27.25
C MET A 81 -15.36 -18.58 -28.50
N ILE A 82 -14.97 -19.85 -28.38
CA ILE A 82 -14.77 -20.76 -29.51
C ILE A 82 -16.04 -21.57 -29.80
N GLY A 83 -16.91 -21.75 -28.79
CA GLY A 83 -18.16 -22.50 -28.91
C GLY A 83 -17.99 -24.01 -28.72
N THR A 84 -16.80 -24.47 -28.37
CA THR A 84 -16.49 -25.86 -28.00
C THR A 84 -15.43 -25.88 -26.90
N ASP A 85 -15.39 -26.95 -26.13
CA ASP A 85 -14.29 -27.19 -25.21
C ASP A 85 -13.00 -27.43 -26.01
N VAL A 86 -11.96 -26.68 -25.66
CA VAL A 86 -10.62 -26.75 -26.26
C VAL A 86 -9.56 -27.17 -25.24
N MET A 87 -9.95 -27.32 -23.97
CA MET A 87 -9.06 -27.76 -22.89
C MET A 87 -9.30 -29.25 -22.67
N THR A 88 -8.34 -30.09 -23.07
CA THR A 88 -8.39 -31.51 -22.72
C THR A 88 -8.26 -31.68 -21.20
N ASP A 89 -8.74 -32.79 -20.66
CA ASP A 89 -8.56 -33.12 -19.23
C ASP A 89 -7.08 -33.06 -18.81
N ALA A 90 -6.18 -33.52 -19.69
CA ALA A 90 -4.74 -33.44 -19.46
C ALA A 90 -4.24 -31.99 -19.43
N ALA A 91 -4.65 -31.14 -20.37
CA ALA A 91 -4.27 -29.72 -20.39
C ALA A 91 -4.83 -28.97 -19.16
N LEU A 92 -6.06 -29.29 -18.75
CA LEU A 92 -6.68 -28.71 -17.56
C LEU A 92 -5.96 -29.14 -16.27
N LEU A 93 -5.54 -30.41 -16.19
CA LEU A 93 -4.75 -30.91 -15.08
C LEU A 93 -3.39 -30.20 -15.02
N THR A 94 -2.65 -30.14 -16.12
CA THR A 94 -1.37 -29.43 -16.20
C THR A 94 -1.50 -27.95 -15.82
N ALA A 95 -2.54 -27.26 -16.31
CA ALA A 95 -2.80 -25.87 -15.96
C ALA A 95 -3.04 -25.70 -14.45
N ASN A 96 -3.80 -26.60 -13.83
CA ASN A 96 -4.00 -26.58 -12.37
C ASN A 96 -2.69 -26.86 -11.62
N GLU A 97 -1.90 -27.85 -12.02
CA GLU A 97 -0.61 -28.16 -11.41
C GLU A 97 0.35 -26.96 -11.45
N HIS A 98 0.46 -26.30 -12.61
CA HIS A 98 1.27 -25.09 -12.75
C HIS A 98 0.73 -23.92 -11.92
N ALA A 99 -0.59 -23.72 -11.91
CA ALA A 99 -1.24 -22.66 -11.14
C ALA A 99 -1.02 -22.86 -9.62
N MET A 100 -1.05 -24.12 -9.17
CA MET A 100 -0.74 -24.51 -7.79
C MET A 100 0.74 -24.33 -7.45
N ALA A 101 1.65 -24.74 -8.33
CA ALA A 101 3.07 -24.50 -8.16
C ALA A 101 3.39 -23.00 -8.13
N TRP A 102 2.74 -22.21 -8.98
CA TRP A 102 2.82 -20.75 -8.92
C TRP A 102 2.34 -20.23 -7.56
N ALA A 103 1.17 -20.66 -7.08
CA ALA A 103 0.64 -20.21 -5.79
C ALA A 103 1.59 -20.57 -4.64
N ALA A 104 2.14 -21.78 -4.60
CA ALA A 104 3.11 -22.20 -3.59
C ALA A 104 4.38 -21.32 -3.56
N ASN A 105 4.87 -20.93 -4.74
CA ASN A 105 6.10 -20.13 -4.88
C ASN A 105 5.88 -18.62 -4.71
N ASN A 106 4.67 -18.12 -4.93
CA ASN A 106 4.39 -16.68 -5.01
C ASN A 106 3.49 -16.18 -3.88
N ALA A 107 2.75 -17.06 -3.19
CA ALA A 107 1.85 -16.69 -2.11
C ALA A 107 2.57 -15.84 -1.06
N GLY A 108 2.05 -14.64 -0.84
CA GLY A 108 2.59 -13.71 0.14
C GLY A 108 3.91 -13.04 -0.25
N THR A 109 4.47 -13.26 -1.45
CA THR A 109 5.70 -12.57 -1.90
C THR A 109 5.51 -11.05 -2.00
N LYS A 110 4.40 -10.61 -2.60
CA LYS A 110 4.01 -9.20 -2.67
C LYS A 110 3.67 -8.59 -1.30
N ILE A 111 3.41 -9.46 -0.34
CA ILE A 111 2.93 -9.15 1.01
C ILE A 111 3.97 -9.54 2.06
N THR A 112 5.21 -9.90 1.68
CA THR A 112 6.34 -10.14 2.60
C THR A 112 6.59 -8.92 3.49
N MET A 113 6.29 -7.73 2.97
CA MET A 113 6.26 -6.50 3.73
C MET A 113 5.17 -6.49 4.82
N VAL A 114 4.02 -7.13 4.66
CA VAL A 114 2.98 -7.12 5.71
C VAL A 114 3.46 -7.78 6.99
N GLN A 115 4.21 -8.90 6.96
CA GLN A 115 4.70 -9.54 8.18
C GLN A 115 5.67 -8.62 8.94
N ALA A 116 6.72 -8.17 8.25
CA ALA A 116 7.71 -7.26 8.83
C ALA A 116 7.09 -5.92 9.26
N HIS A 117 6.13 -5.39 8.50
CA HIS A 117 5.43 -4.16 8.82
C HIS A 117 4.43 -4.36 9.96
N THR A 118 3.74 -5.50 10.06
CA THR A 118 2.81 -5.78 11.16
C THR A 118 3.59 -5.86 12.47
N VAL A 119 4.68 -6.62 12.52
CA VAL A 119 5.55 -6.69 13.71
C VAL A 119 6.14 -5.33 14.05
N ARG A 120 6.66 -4.60 13.06
CA ARG A 120 7.20 -3.24 13.27
C ARG A 120 6.13 -2.27 13.77
N SER A 121 4.93 -2.33 13.23
CA SER A 121 3.83 -1.45 13.63
C SER A 121 3.32 -1.79 15.03
N VAL A 122 3.23 -3.07 15.37
CA VAL A 122 2.92 -3.52 16.74
C VAL A 122 4.01 -3.03 17.69
N ARG A 123 5.29 -3.23 17.38
CA ARG A 123 6.41 -2.71 18.17
C ARG A 123 6.30 -1.20 18.41
N THR A 124 6.08 -0.43 17.34
CA THR A 124 5.99 1.04 17.39
C THR A 124 4.78 1.50 18.22
N ALA A 125 3.62 0.91 17.96
CA ALA A 125 2.39 1.23 18.68
C ALA A 125 2.46 0.83 20.16
N THR A 126 3.08 -0.32 20.48
CA THR A 126 3.30 -0.76 21.85
C THR A 126 4.27 0.15 22.59
N ALA A 127 5.37 0.58 21.95
CA ALA A 127 6.30 1.54 22.56
C ALA A 127 5.59 2.86 22.90
N ALA A 128 4.85 3.43 21.93
CA ALA A 128 4.05 4.63 22.15
C ALA A 128 2.92 4.43 23.18
N ALA A 129 2.37 3.22 23.30
CA ALA A 129 1.37 2.90 24.30
C ALA A 129 1.95 2.84 25.72
N ILE A 130 3.15 2.27 25.87
CA ILE A 130 3.86 2.24 27.15
C ILE A 130 4.21 3.67 27.58
N GLU A 131 4.79 4.48 26.68
CA GLU A 131 5.10 5.90 26.92
C GLU A 131 3.84 6.73 27.22
N GLY A 132 2.77 6.52 26.45
CA GLY A 132 1.50 7.24 26.62
C GLY A 132 0.62 6.75 27.77
N GLY A 133 1.01 5.67 28.45
CA GLY A 133 0.25 5.06 29.53
C GLY A 133 -1.07 4.39 29.10
N LEU A 134 -1.18 3.95 27.85
CA LEU A 134 -2.36 3.24 27.34
C LEU A 134 -2.50 1.87 28.03
N THR A 135 -3.74 1.47 28.26
CA THR A 135 -4.02 0.10 28.70
C THR A 135 -3.86 -0.89 27.54
N PRO A 136 -3.63 -2.18 27.82
CA PRO A 136 -3.60 -3.22 26.78
C PRO A 136 -4.88 -3.26 25.91
N TYR A 137 -6.04 -2.95 26.51
CA TYR A 137 -7.30 -2.80 25.79
C TYR A 137 -7.28 -1.65 24.78
N GLN A 138 -6.83 -0.46 25.21
CA GLN A 138 -6.74 0.71 24.34
C GLN A 138 -5.70 0.54 23.22
N LEU A 139 -4.57 -0.12 23.51
CA LEU A 139 -3.58 -0.47 22.50
C LEU A 139 -4.16 -1.44 21.47
N ALA A 140 -4.84 -2.49 21.91
CA ALA A 140 -5.46 -3.45 21.00
C ALA A 140 -6.53 -2.79 20.11
N ASP A 141 -7.35 -1.89 20.67
CA ASP A 141 -8.35 -1.14 19.92
C ASP A 141 -7.72 -0.19 18.90
N ARG A 142 -6.58 0.43 19.23
CA ARG A 142 -5.81 1.27 18.31
C ARG A 142 -5.14 0.45 17.21
N LEU A 143 -4.59 -0.72 17.53
CA LEU A 143 -3.95 -1.62 16.56
C LEU A 143 -4.95 -2.21 15.57
N ALA A 144 -6.15 -2.56 16.04
CA ALA A 144 -7.25 -2.98 15.17
C ALA A 144 -7.92 -1.78 14.48
N ASP A 145 -7.77 -0.58 15.06
CA ASP A 145 -8.58 0.60 14.78
C ASP A 145 -10.05 0.21 14.67
N VAL A 146 -10.63 -0.24 15.78
CA VAL A 146 -11.96 -0.87 15.78
C VAL A 146 -13.07 0.02 15.22
N GLU A 147 -12.90 1.35 15.27
CA GLU A 147 -13.85 2.31 14.74
C GLU A 147 -13.82 2.34 13.20
N THR A 148 -12.63 2.45 12.60
CA THR A 148 -12.53 2.58 11.15
C THR A 148 -12.15 1.28 10.43
N GLY A 149 -11.71 0.27 11.16
CA GLY A 149 -11.16 -1.00 10.66
C GLY A 149 -9.84 -0.84 9.89
N SER A 150 -9.19 0.33 9.95
CA SER A 150 -7.99 0.65 9.13
C SER A 150 -6.66 0.31 9.81
N GLY A 151 -6.71 -0.23 11.03
CA GLY A 151 -5.55 -0.52 11.83
C GLY A 151 -4.69 -1.61 11.20
N VAL A 152 -3.48 -1.78 11.74
CA VAL A 152 -2.52 -2.79 11.25
C VAL A 152 -2.99 -4.22 11.50
N LEU A 153 -3.95 -4.41 12.42
CA LEU A 153 -4.69 -5.65 12.64
C LEU A 153 -6.16 -5.55 12.19
N GLY A 154 -6.50 -4.52 11.43
CA GLY A 154 -7.87 -4.16 11.08
C GLY A 154 -8.40 -4.85 9.82
N LYS A 155 -9.73 -4.88 9.73
CA LYS A 155 -10.49 -5.49 8.63
C LYS A 155 -10.12 -5.00 7.24
N LYS A 156 -9.86 -3.70 7.07
CA LYS A 156 -9.52 -3.15 5.74
C LYS A 156 -8.19 -3.69 5.22
N ARG A 157 -7.23 -3.93 6.12
CA ARG A 157 -5.94 -4.51 5.75
C ARG A 157 -6.09 -5.97 5.31
N ALA A 158 -6.87 -6.76 6.06
CA ALA A 158 -7.22 -8.12 5.68
C ALA A 158 -7.87 -8.17 4.29
N LEU A 159 -8.85 -7.30 4.03
CA LEU A 159 -9.52 -7.21 2.74
C LEU A 159 -8.55 -6.81 1.61
N LEU A 160 -7.63 -5.88 1.87
CA LEU A 160 -6.64 -5.45 0.89
C LEU A 160 -5.70 -6.60 0.51
N ILE A 161 -5.22 -7.36 1.51
CA ILE A 161 -4.39 -8.56 1.33
C ILE A 161 -5.17 -9.59 0.50
N ALA A 162 -6.38 -9.95 0.95
CA ALA A 162 -7.20 -10.95 0.29
C ALA A 162 -7.49 -10.58 -1.17
N SER A 163 -7.92 -9.34 -1.42
CA SER A 163 -8.19 -8.85 -2.77
C SER A 163 -6.95 -8.92 -3.65
N THR A 164 -5.77 -8.55 -3.14
CA THR A 164 -4.55 -8.46 -3.93
C THR A 164 -4.06 -9.86 -4.32
N GLU A 165 -3.91 -10.75 -3.35
CA GLU A 165 -3.43 -12.12 -3.56
C GLU A 165 -4.40 -12.93 -4.42
N THR A 166 -5.72 -12.84 -4.16
CA THR A 166 -6.72 -13.53 -4.99
C THR A 166 -6.72 -13.01 -6.42
N THR A 167 -6.56 -11.70 -6.63
CA THR A 167 -6.51 -11.14 -8.00
C THR A 167 -5.31 -11.65 -8.77
N GLU A 168 -4.16 -11.71 -8.11
CA GLU A 168 -2.93 -12.16 -8.75
C GLU A 168 -2.99 -13.64 -9.08
N ALA A 169 -3.43 -14.44 -8.11
CA ALA A 169 -3.59 -15.87 -8.31
C ALA A 169 -4.59 -16.18 -9.42
N TYR A 170 -5.73 -15.48 -9.44
CA TYR A 170 -6.72 -15.62 -10.49
C TYR A 170 -6.16 -15.27 -11.88
N ALA A 171 -5.39 -14.18 -11.99
CA ALA A 171 -4.73 -13.82 -13.24
C ALA A 171 -3.68 -14.85 -13.67
N SER A 172 -2.97 -15.45 -12.71
CA SER A 172 -2.00 -16.52 -12.96
C SER A 172 -2.68 -17.77 -13.50
N GLY A 173 -3.75 -18.23 -12.85
CA GLY A 173 -4.51 -19.39 -13.32
C GLY A 173 -5.11 -19.19 -14.72
N ASN A 174 -5.56 -17.97 -15.05
CA ASN A 174 -5.98 -17.66 -16.42
C ASN A 174 -4.84 -17.85 -17.43
N LEU A 175 -3.65 -17.32 -17.13
CA LEU A 175 -2.48 -17.43 -18.02
C LEU A 175 -2.06 -18.90 -18.20
N GLU A 176 -2.08 -19.71 -17.14
CA GLU A 176 -1.77 -21.14 -17.23
C GLU A 176 -2.79 -21.88 -18.08
N ALA A 177 -4.09 -21.63 -17.89
CA ALA A 177 -5.14 -22.23 -18.72
C ALA A 177 -4.99 -21.85 -20.19
N TRP A 178 -4.75 -20.57 -20.48
CA TRP A 178 -4.58 -20.11 -21.87
C TRP A 178 -3.30 -20.63 -22.51
N THR A 179 -2.23 -20.76 -21.73
CA THR A 179 -0.98 -21.35 -22.23
C THR A 179 -1.17 -22.83 -22.54
N ALA A 180 -1.77 -23.59 -21.62
CA ALA A 180 -2.05 -25.01 -21.80
C ALA A 180 -3.03 -25.28 -22.95
N SER A 181 -3.93 -24.33 -23.25
CA SER A 181 -4.86 -24.46 -24.36
C SER A 181 -4.20 -24.42 -25.73
N GLY A 182 -3.05 -23.76 -25.86
CA GLY A 182 -2.35 -23.57 -27.14
C GLY A 182 -3.06 -22.68 -28.17
N VAL A 183 -4.27 -22.15 -27.88
CA VAL A 183 -5.06 -21.36 -28.84
C VAL A 183 -4.97 -19.85 -28.64
N VAL A 184 -4.47 -19.40 -27.49
CA VAL A 184 -4.35 -17.97 -27.16
C VAL A 184 -2.95 -17.47 -27.50
N GLU A 185 -2.85 -16.43 -28.33
CA GLU A 185 -1.57 -15.82 -28.67
C GLU A 185 -1.27 -14.59 -27.81
N SER A 186 -2.29 -13.79 -27.53
CA SER A 186 -2.14 -12.54 -26.80
C SER A 186 -3.22 -12.36 -25.75
N VAL A 187 -2.95 -11.48 -24.80
CA VAL A 187 -3.83 -11.17 -23.68
C VAL A 187 -4.04 -9.67 -23.56
N GLY A 188 -5.29 -9.29 -23.32
CA GLY A 188 -5.69 -7.90 -23.09
C GLY A 188 -5.94 -7.62 -21.60
N TRP A 189 -5.65 -6.39 -21.17
CA TRP A 189 -5.95 -5.94 -19.82
C TRP A 189 -7.42 -5.47 -19.72
N ARG A 190 -8.19 -5.98 -18.75
CA ARG A 190 -9.58 -5.55 -18.51
C ARG A 190 -9.78 -5.07 -17.09
N THR A 191 -10.47 -3.95 -16.94
CA THR A 191 -10.82 -3.34 -15.64
C THR A 191 -12.26 -3.66 -15.23
N SER A 192 -12.70 -3.22 -14.05
CA SER A 192 -14.13 -3.23 -13.68
C SER A 192 -15.02 -2.31 -14.51
N ASN A 193 -14.44 -1.37 -15.27
CA ASN A 193 -15.15 -0.44 -16.15
C ASN A 193 -16.16 0.43 -15.39
N ASP A 194 -15.72 1.00 -14.27
CA ASP A 194 -16.51 1.91 -13.44
C ASP A 194 -15.71 3.18 -13.14
N GLU A 195 -16.36 4.16 -12.50
CA GLU A 195 -15.75 5.46 -12.20
C GLU A 195 -14.60 5.36 -11.17
N ALA A 196 -14.55 4.27 -10.40
CA ALA A 196 -13.57 4.00 -9.36
C ALA A 196 -12.34 3.24 -9.88
N VAL A 197 -12.21 3.04 -11.19
CA VAL A 197 -10.96 2.56 -11.79
C VAL A 197 -9.88 3.63 -11.62
N CYS A 198 -8.72 3.24 -11.12
CA CYS A 198 -7.63 4.15 -10.77
C CYS A 198 -6.85 4.63 -12.02
N PRO A 199 -6.00 5.68 -11.88
CA PRO A 199 -5.19 6.20 -12.99
C PRO A 199 -4.15 5.24 -13.57
N ILE A 200 -3.79 4.16 -12.86
CA ILE A 200 -2.90 3.10 -13.38
C ILE A 200 -3.70 2.15 -14.28
N CYS A 201 -4.88 1.74 -13.80
CA CYS A 201 -5.63 0.68 -14.42
C CYS A 201 -6.49 1.17 -15.59
N ALA A 202 -6.97 2.41 -15.55
CA ALA A 202 -7.84 2.94 -16.59
C ALA A 202 -7.15 2.93 -17.96
N PRO A 203 -5.93 3.47 -18.13
CA PRO A 203 -5.27 3.47 -19.44
C PRO A 203 -4.86 2.08 -19.90
N LEU A 204 -4.39 1.22 -18.99
CA LEU A 204 -4.12 -0.19 -19.32
C LEU A 204 -5.38 -0.89 -19.84
N GLY A 205 -6.52 -0.61 -19.22
CA GLY A 205 -7.80 -1.14 -19.65
C GLY A 205 -8.45 -0.37 -20.80
N GLY A 206 -7.79 0.54 -21.51
CA GLY A 206 -8.39 1.27 -22.63
C GLY A 206 -9.46 2.31 -22.25
N LEU A 207 -9.48 2.74 -21.00
CA LEU A 207 -10.38 3.77 -20.46
C LEU A 207 -9.66 5.11 -20.27
N GLU A 208 -10.41 6.20 -20.35
CA GLU A 208 -9.88 7.54 -20.09
C GLU A 208 -9.99 7.90 -18.60
N TYR A 209 -8.85 8.20 -17.98
CA TYR A 209 -8.80 8.79 -16.64
C TYR A 209 -8.98 10.31 -16.72
N GLN A 210 -9.94 10.86 -15.95
CA GLN A 210 -10.27 12.28 -15.95
C GLN A 210 -9.82 12.95 -14.63
N PRO A 211 -8.76 13.79 -14.66
CA PRO A 211 -8.43 14.64 -13.52
C PRO A 211 -9.48 15.74 -13.37
N GLY A 212 -10.17 15.84 -12.22
CA GLY A 212 -11.06 16.98 -11.94
C GLY A 212 -12.34 16.69 -11.13
N ARG A 213 -12.80 15.44 -11.04
CA ARG A 213 -13.81 15.04 -10.03
C ARG A 213 -13.08 14.62 -8.75
N LYS A 214 -13.69 14.76 -7.55
CA LYS A 214 -13.04 14.42 -6.26
C LYS A 214 -12.31 13.07 -6.34
N GLY A 215 -10.97 13.07 -6.30
CA GLY A 215 -10.11 11.88 -6.40
C GLY A 215 -9.69 11.43 -7.81
N GLY A 216 -10.16 12.13 -8.85
CA GLY A 216 -10.07 11.76 -10.26
C GLY A 216 -10.86 10.50 -10.59
N SER A 217 -11.72 10.58 -11.61
CA SER A 217 -12.65 9.51 -11.97
C SER A 217 -12.33 8.96 -13.35
N THR A 218 -12.54 7.67 -13.55
CA THR A 218 -12.50 7.07 -14.88
C THR A 218 -13.83 7.26 -15.58
N LYS A 219 -13.84 7.48 -16.90
CA LYS A 219 -15.08 7.46 -17.70
C LYS A 219 -15.36 6.03 -18.17
N PRO A 220 -16.42 5.36 -17.69
CA PRO A 220 -16.80 4.04 -18.18
C PRO A 220 -17.12 4.06 -19.67
N GLY A 221 -16.79 2.96 -20.36
CA GLY A 221 -17.11 2.74 -21.77
C GLY A 221 -18.02 1.53 -21.97
N THR A 222 -18.30 1.17 -23.23
CA THR A 222 -18.81 -0.17 -23.52
C THR A 222 -17.68 -1.19 -23.36
N ILE A 223 -18.03 -2.42 -23.00
CA ILE A 223 -17.04 -3.50 -22.83
C ILE A 223 -16.26 -3.75 -24.14
N GLY A 224 -16.93 -3.73 -25.30
CA GLY A 224 -16.24 -3.84 -26.59
C GLY A 224 -15.26 -2.69 -26.86
N LYS A 225 -15.62 -1.44 -26.53
CA LYS A 225 -14.70 -0.31 -26.67
C LYS A 225 -13.52 -0.41 -25.71
N GLN A 226 -13.77 -0.90 -24.51
CA GLN A 226 -12.72 -1.14 -23.53
C GLN A 226 -11.67 -2.10 -24.10
N GLU A 227 -12.12 -3.27 -24.55
CA GLU A 227 -11.26 -4.33 -25.06
C GLU A 227 -10.50 -3.92 -26.32
N ALA A 228 -11.15 -3.18 -27.22
CA ALA A 228 -10.53 -2.68 -28.43
C ALA A 228 -9.39 -1.66 -28.18
N ASN A 229 -9.41 -0.98 -27.04
CA ASN A 229 -8.40 0.04 -26.69
C ASN A 229 -7.47 -0.41 -25.55
N ALA A 230 -7.66 -1.63 -25.03
CA ALA A 230 -6.87 -2.14 -23.93
C ALA A 230 -5.41 -2.35 -24.36
N ALA A 231 -4.50 -2.23 -23.39
CA ALA A 231 -3.14 -2.72 -23.56
C ALA A 231 -3.18 -4.23 -23.82
N VAL A 232 -2.46 -4.66 -24.85
CA VAL A 232 -2.33 -6.05 -25.29
C VAL A 232 -0.85 -6.43 -25.28
N THR A 233 -0.56 -7.66 -24.89
CA THR A 233 0.79 -8.23 -24.92
C THR A 233 0.72 -9.70 -25.32
N SER A 234 1.85 -10.26 -25.74
CA SER A 234 1.95 -11.70 -26.00
C SER A 234 1.69 -12.51 -24.73
N LEU A 235 1.08 -13.69 -24.88
CA LEU A 235 0.89 -14.63 -23.78
C LEU A 235 2.22 -15.19 -23.27
N SER A 236 3.21 -15.40 -24.15
CA SER A 236 4.51 -15.97 -23.80
C SER A 236 5.40 -15.00 -23.04
N ASP A 237 5.21 -13.69 -23.24
CA ASP A 237 5.85 -12.63 -22.47
C ASP A 237 4.83 -11.54 -22.12
N PRO A 238 4.02 -11.73 -21.06
CA PRO A 238 2.94 -10.82 -20.76
C PRO A 238 3.49 -9.59 -20.04
N ASN A 239 4.06 -8.62 -20.77
CA ASN A 239 4.58 -7.37 -20.22
C ASN A 239 3.75 -6.18 -20.74
N PHE A 240 2.71 -5.81 -19.99
CA PHE A 240 1.86 -4.67 -20.31
C PHE A 240 2.61 -3.37 -20.06
N VAL A 241 2.96 -2.65 -21.13
CA VAL A 241 3.52 -1.31 -21.05
C VAL A 241 2.40 -0.29 -20.87
N HIS A 242 2.43 0.45 -19.78
CA HIS A 242 1.40 1.43 -19.47
C HIS A 242 1.46 2.62 -20.45
N PRO A 243 0.37 2.94 -21.17
CA PRO A 243 0.38 3.93 -22.26
C PRO A 243 0.48 5.38 -21.77
N GLY A 244 0.37 5.60 -20.47
CA GLY A 244 0.28 6.92 -19.85
C GLY A 244 -1.18 7.39 -19.83
N GLY A 245 -1.41 8.68 -20.00
CA GLY A 245 -2.76 9.23 -20.04
C GLY A 245 -2.79 10.69 -19.58
N LYS A 246 -3.98 11.19 -19.27
CA LYS A 246 -4.19 12.53 -18.70
C LYS A 246 -4.03 12.51 -17.18
N GLY A 247 -3.67 13.65 -16.60
CA GLY A 247 -3.57 13.83 -15.15
C GLY A 247 -2.58 12.85 -14.50
N ALA A 248 -3.01 12.23 -13.39
CA ALA A 248 -2.20 11.29 -12.62
C ALA A 248 -1.79 10.03 -13.42
N ALA A 249 -2.48 9.69 -14.51
CA ALA A 249 -2.10 8.56 -15.38
C ALA A 249 -0.78 8.80 -16.13
N ARG A 250 -0.41 10.07 -16.37
CA ARG A 250 0.78 10.44 -17.15
C ARG A 250 2.08 9.88 -16.56
N ARG A 251 2.20 9.86 -15.23
CA ARG A 251 3.43 9.45 -14.51
C ARG A 251 3.75 7.96 -14.66
N PHE A 252 2.76 7.15 -15.04
CA PHE A 252 2.94 5.71 -15.19
C PHE A 252 3.32 5.32 -16.63
N ARG A 253 3.45 6.28 -17.56
CA ARG A 253 3.85 6.00 -18.95
C ARG A 253 5.16 5.21 -18.98
N GLY A 254 5.16 4.09 -19.71
CA GLY A 254 6.33 3.24 -19.88
C GLY A 254 6.59 2.25 -18.73
N GLN A 255 5.86 2.33 -17.61
CA GLN A 255 5.94 1.30 -16.57
C GLN A 255 5.38 -0.02 -17.08
N THR A 256 6.01 -1.12 -16.71
CA THR A 256 5.63 -2.46 -17.13
C THR A 256 4.92 -3.21 -16.02
N TYR A 257 3.83 -3.89 -16.38
CA TYR A 257 3.07 -4.75 -15.47
C TYR A 257 2.93 -6.12 -16.10
N ARG A 258 3.25 -7.18 -15.35
CA ARG A 258 3.16 -8.53 -15.92
C ARG A 258 1.72 -9.03 -16.05
N LYS A 259 0.92 -8.75 -15.02
CA LYS A 259 -0.49 -9.18 -14.90
C LYS A 259 -1.18 -8.38 -13.78
N PRO A 260 -2.52 -8.39 -13.73
CA PRO A 260 -3.24 -7.92 -12.56
C PRO A 260 -2.84 -8.70 -11.30
N PRO A 261 -2.82 -8.06 -10.12
CA PRO A 261 -3.07 -6.64 -9.88
C PRO A 261 -1.85 -5.77 -10.21
N ALA A 262 -2.07 -4.59 -10.78
CA ALA A 262 -1.01 -3.58 -10.95
C ALA A 262 -0.65 -2.86 -9.63
N HIS A 263 -1.58 -2.85 -8.67
CA HIS A 263 -1.41 -2.22 -7.36
C HIS A 263 -2.33 -2.91 -6.33
N PRO A 264 -2.12 -2.72 -5.02
CA PRO A 264 -3.00 -3.29 -3.99
C PRO A 264 -4.48 -2.91 -4.19
N GLY A 265 -5.39 -3.88 -4.03
CA GLY A 265 -6.84 -3.67 -4.18
C GLY A 265 -7.31 -3.47 -5.63
N CYS A 266 -6.46 -3.73 -6.62
CA CYS A 266 -6.84 -3.67 -8.03
C CYS A 266 -7.96 -4.68 -8.37
N ARG A 267 -8.96 -4.24 -9.13
CA ARG A 267 -10.11 -5.05 -9.56
C ARG A 267 -10.05 -5.49 -11.03
N CYS A 268 -8.86 -5.44 -11.62
CA CYS A 268 -8.65 -5.83 -13.02
C CYS A 268 -8.62 -7.36 -13.19
N THR A 269 -8.66 -7.78 -14.44
CA THR A 269 -8.56 -9.16 -14.94
C THR A 269 -7.90 -9.13 -16.32
N LEU A 270 -7.59 -10.30 -16.85
CA LEU A 270 -7.13 -10.49 -18.22
C LEU A 270 -8.24 -11.02 -19.12
N VAL A 271 -8.04 -10.88 -20.43
CA VAL A 271 -8.88 -11.47 -21.48
C VAL A 271 -8.00 -12.12 -22.53
N PRO A 272 -8.35 -13.31 -23.04
CA PRO A 272 -7.59 -13.94 -24.10
C PRO A 272 -7.96 -13.32 -25.46
N ILE A 273 -7.00 -13.29 -26.35
CA ILE A 273 -7.15 -12.90 -27.76
C ILE A 273 -6.62 -14.08 -28.59
N ILE A 274 -7.51 -14.64 -29.40
CA ILE A 274 -7.29 -15.87 -30.18
C ILE A 274 -6.99 -15.47 -31.63
N VAL A 275 -6.04 -16.14 -32.28
CA VAL A 275 -5.67 -15.89 -33.68
C VAL A 275 -6.59 -16.67 -34.61
N GLY A 276 -6.98 -16.07 -35.73
CA GLY A 276 -7.64 -16.80 -36.83
C GLY A 276 -9.13 -17.09 -36.64
N VAL A 277 -9.74 -16.62 -35.55
CA VAL A 277 -11.20 -16.44 -35.45
C VAL A 277 -11.46 -14.96 -35.60
N ASP A 278 -12.03 -14.54 -36.74
CA ASP A 278 -12.66 -13.22 -36.84
C ASP A 278 -13.59 -13.10 -35.64
N ALA A 279 -13.31 -12.14 -34.75
CA ALA A 279 -14.15 -11.89 -33.59
C ALA A 279 -15.60 -11.81 -34.09
N PRO A 280 -16.51 -12.73 -33.70
CA PRO A 280 -17.84 -12.74 -34.28
C PRO A 280 -18.44 -11.37 -34.00
N ALA A 281 -18.73 -10.63 -35.07
CA ALA A 281 -19.39 -9.32 -34.99
C ALA A 281 -20.54 -9.47 -33.99
N ALA A 282 -20.48 -8.71 -32.89
CA ALA A 282 -21.41 -8.86 -31.79
C ALA A 282 -22.83 -8.79 -32.35
N LYS A 283 -23.48 -9.96 -32.51
CA LYS A 283 -24.86 -9.99 -32.99
C LYS A 283 -25.67 -9.21 -31.97
N PRO A 284 -26.46 -8.20 -32.39
CA PRO A 284 -27.35 -7.52 -31.46
C PRO A 284 -28.18 -8.57 -30.73
N PRO A 285 -28.39 -8.41 -29.42
CA PRO A 285 -29.12 -9.40 -28.63
C PRO A 285 -30.45 -9.67 -29.31
N LYS A 286 -30.72 -10.94 -29.66
CA LYS A 286 -32.02 -11.33 -30.21
C LYS A 286 -33.10 -10.81 -29.26
N PRO A 287 -34.17 -10.15 -29.77
CA PRO A 287 -35.29 -9.78 -28.91
C PRO A 287 -35.76 -11.03 -28.19
N LYS A 288 -35.82 -10.96 -26.85
CA LYS A 288 -36.22 -12.09 -26.02
C LYS A 288 -37.56 -12.63 -26.55
N PRO A 289 -37.70 -13.95 -26.79
CA PRO A 289 -39.01 -14.51 -27.06
C PRO A 289 -39.92 -14.18 -25.87
N LYS A 290 -41.15 -13.72 -26.15
CA LYS A 290 -42.18 -13.54 -25.14
C LYS A 290 -42.49 -14.91 -24.54
N GLY A 291 -41.85 -15.22 -23.42
CA GLY A 291 -42.18 -16.40 -22.61
C GLY A 291 -43.60 -16.27 -22.05
N PRO A 292 -44.25 -17.40 -21.73
CA PRO A 292 -45.61 -17.41 -21.21
C PRO A 292 -45.69 -16.57 -19.92
N SER A 293 -46.75 -15.77 -19.81
CA SER A 293 -47.07 -15.00 -18.62
C SER A 293 -47.20 -15.94 -17.42
N LEU A 294 -46.44 -15.66 -16.36
CA LEU A 294 -46.62 -16.32 -15.06
C LEU A 294 -48.02 -16.01 -14.51
N PRO A 295 -48.70 -16.98 -13.88
CA PRO A 295 -49.95 -16.72 -13.17
C PRO A 295 -49.71 -15.77 -11.98
N PRO A 296 -50.71 -14.96 -11.58
CA PRO A 296 -50.59 -14.07 -10.44
C PRO A 296 -50.44 -14.88 -9.14
N LEU A 297 -49.51 -14.45 -8.29
CA LEU A 297 -49.37 -14.96 -6.92
C LEU A 297 -50.56 -14.52 -6.06
N PRO A 298 -50.96 -15.30 -5.04
CA PRO A 298 -52.07 -14.96 -4.16
C PRO A 298 -51.77 -13.68 -3.40
N ALA A 299 -52.76 -12.78 -3.37
CA ALA A 299 -52.80 -11.72 -2.38
C ALA A 299 -53.07 -12.38 -1.03
N ASP A 300 -52.06 -12.47 -0.17
CA ASP A 300 -52.16 -12.41 1.29
C ASP A 300 -50.76 -12.60 1.90
N GLY A 301 -50.28 -11.58 2.63
CA GLY A 301 -49.05 -11.67 3.43
C GLY A 301 -47.92 -10.70 3.05
N ALA A 302 -48.21 -9.41 2.90
CA ALA A 302 -47.18 -8.38 2.84
C ALA A 302 -46.63 -8.08 4.25
N LYS A 303 -45.45 -8.59 4.57
CA LYS A 303 -44.49 -7.91 5.45
C LYS A 303 -43.20 -7.70 4.67
N THR A 304 -42.75 -6.46 4.61
CA THR A 304 -41.62 -6.02 3.79
C THR A 304 -40.30 -6.13 4.54
N PHE A 305 -39.27 -6.59 3.83
CA PHE A 305 -37.85 -6.64 4.21
C PHE A 305 -37.24 -5.27 4.59
N ALA A 306 -38.00 -4.18 4.48
CA ALA A 306 -37.62 -2.84 4.91
C ALA A 306 -37.81 -2.61 6.42
N ASP A 307 -38.64 -3.40 7.09
CA ASP A 307 -38.89 -3.28 8.53
C ASP A 307 -37.78 -3.94 9.37
N ASP A 308 -37.05 -4.90 8.80
CA ASP A 308 -35.92 -5.59 9.46
C ASP A 308 -34.62 -4.74 9.49
N LEU A 309 -34.57 -3.64 8.76
CA LEU A 309 -33.42 -2.71 8.73
C LEU A 309 -33.59 -1.49 9.65
N ALA A 310 -34.75 -1.34 10.31
CA ALA A 310 -35.07 -0.18 11.14
C ALA A 310 -35.04 -0.44 12.66
N ALA A 311 -34.61 -1.63 13.11
CA ALA A 311 -34.45 -1.91 14.53
C ALA A 311 -33.05 -1.50 15.03
N PRO A 312 -32.93 -0.58 16.01
CA PRO A 312 -31.65 -0.31 16.64
C PRO A 312 -31.22 -1.54 17.43
N TYR A 313 -30.00 -2.03 17.17
CA TYR A 313 -29.33 -2.97 18.04
C TYR A 313 -29.17 -2.32 19.43
N ARG A 314 -29.96 -2.78 20.40
CA ARG A 314 -29.79 -2.46 21.83
C ARG A 314 -28.89 -3.53 22.43
N ASP A 315 -27.70 -3.12 22.85
CA ASP A 315 -26.91 -3.86 23.82
C ASP A 315 -27.49 -3.59 25.22
N PRO A 316 -28.03 -4.59 25.94
CA PRO A 316 -28.63 -4.40 27.26
C PRO A 316 -27.61 -4.17 28.39
N ASN A 317 -26.29 -4.13 28.11
CA ASN A 317 -25.27 -3.98 29.16
C ASN A 317 -24.52 -2.63 29.17
N LEU A 318 -25.04 -1.60 28.50
CA LEU A 318 -24.43 -0.26 28.50
C LEU A 318 -25.46 0.84 28.78
N ASP A 319 -26.17 0.74 29.90
CA ASP A 319 -26.90 1.88 30.48
C ASP A 319 -26.05 2.53 31.57
N GLY A 320 -25.52 3.71 31.26
CA GLY A 320 -24.98 4.64 32.24
C GLY A 320 -23.70 5.32 31.77
N ILE A 321 -23.76 6.65 31.64
CA ILE A 321 -22.67 7.60 31.32
C ILE A 321 -22.57 7.90 29.81
N GLY A 322 -23.31 8.93 29.40
CA GLY A 322 -23.34 9.42 28.02
C GLY A 322 -22.00 10.01 27.56
N ARG A 323 -21.77 9.95 26.24
CA ARG A 323 -20.57 10.46 25.52
C ARG A 323 -20.12 11.89 25.91
N TRP A 324 -21.02 12.72 26.45
CA TRP A 324 -20.72 14.06 26.94
C TRP A 324 -19.94 14.06 28.27
N GLU A 325 -20.25 13.14 29.20
CA GLU A 325 -19.49 13.00 30.46
C GLU A 325 -18.07 12.48 30.21
N LEU A 326 -17.89 11.60 29.22
CA LEU A 326 -16.57 11.09 28.85
C LEU A 326 -15.68 12.20 28.26
N GLN A 327 -16.26 13.15 27.53
CA GLN A 327 -15.56 14.30 26.98
C GLN A 327 -15.19 15.33 28.06
N ASN A 328 -16.06 15.55 29.05
CA ASN A 328 -15.79 16.45 30.17
C ASN A 328 -14.77 15.87 31.14
N ARG A 329 -14.81 14.57 31.45
CA ARG A 329 -13.76 13.89 32.24
C ARG A 329 -12.41 13.93 31.53
N ARG A 330 -12.39 13.88 30.19
CA ARG A 330 -11.17 14.07 29.38
C ARG A 330 -10.58 15.47 29.51
N GLN A 331 -11.40 16.52 29.52
CA GLN A 331 -10.91 17.89 29.71
C GLN A 331 -10.44 18.15 31.14
N GLN A 332 -11.08 17.53 32.13
CA GLN A 332 -10.67 17.63 33.53
C GLN A 332 -9.36 16.86 33.81
N ALA A 333 -9.21 15.64 33.28
CA ALA A 333 -7.97 14.86 33.38
C ALA A 333 -6.77 15.48 32.65
N MET A 334 -7.00 16.35 31.65
CA MET A 334 -5.93 17.11 31.00
C MET A 334 -5.48 18.32 31.83
N ARG A 335 -6.32 18.87 32.72
CA ARG A 335 -5.94 19.94 33.65
C ARG A 335 -5.17 19.43 34.86
N GLU A 336 -5.42 18.20 35.27
CA GLU A 336 -4.79 17.56 36.44
C GLU A 336 -3.40 16.97 36.14
N ARG A 337 -2.93 17.01 34.89
CA ARG A 337 -1.70 16.33 34.42
C ARG A 337 -0.46 17.25 34.35
N ALA A 338 -0.52 18.45 34.94
CA ALA A 338 0.54 19.45 34.83
C ALA A 338 1.74 19.24 35.80
N ASP A 339 1.63 18.38 36.82
CA ASP A 339 2.68 18.25 37.84
C ASP A 339 3.03 16.77 38.11
N PHE A 340 3.98 16.20 37.36
CA PHE A 340 4.85 15.12 37.86
C PHE A 340 5.99 14.78 36.87
N VAL A 341 7.25 14.98 37.28
CA VAL A 341 8.45 14.42 36.65
C VAL A 341 9.28 13.76 37.76
N PRO A 342 9.77 12.53 37.54
CA PRO A 342 11.08 12.20 38.07
C PRO A 342 12.04 11.61 37.04
N ASP A 343 13.30 11.91 37.30
CA ASP A 343 14.52 11.65 36.56
C ASP A 343 14.97 10.18 36.52
N ASP A 344 15.82 9.93 35.51
CA ASP A 344 16.83 8.87 35.38
C ASP A 344 16.39 7.41 35.14
N VAL A 345 16.96 6.80 34.08
CA VAL A 345 17.89 5.64 34.18
C VAL A 345 18.44 5.26 32.79
N ILE A 346 19.74 4.94 32.81
CA ILE A 346 20.75 4.86 31.74
C ILE A 346 20.95 3.42 31.20
N MET A 347 21.13 3.33 29.87
CA MET A 347 21.98 2.44 29.01
C MET A 347 22.15 0.91 29.24
N GLY A 348 21.97 0.15 28.14
CA GLY A 348 23.10 -0.57 27.48
C GLY A 348 23.07 -2.11 27.39
N GLY A 349 23.29 -2.67 26.18
CA GLY A 349 23.99 -3.96 25.99
C GLY A 349 23.64 -4.83 24.74
N PRO A 350 24.60 -5.58 24.11
CA PRO A 350 24.64 -5.86 22.65
C PRO A 350 24.85 -7.34 22.15
N GLY A 351 24.61 -7.59 20.83
CA GLY A 351 25.24 -8.59 19.89
C GLY A 351 24.89 -10.10 20.01
N ALA A 352 24.86 -11.01 19.02
CA ALA A 352 25.10 -11.15 17.55
C ALA A 352 24.65 -12.63 17.14
N PRO A 353 24.93 -13.27 15.97
CA PRO A 353 25.15 -12.88 14.56
C PRO A 353 24.20 -13.62 13.55
N SER A 354 24.25 -13.30 12.24
CA SER A 354 23.50 -14.02 11.18
C SER A 354 24.35 -14.33 9.95
N GLY A 355 24.14 -15.52 9.37
CA GLY A 355 24.85 -16.07 8.19
C GLY A 355 24.22 -15.74 6.82
N PRO A 356 24.84 -16.16 5.70
CA PRO A 356 24.69 -15.49 4.42
C PRO A 356 23.67 -16.15 3.47
N GLY A 357 22.80 -15.33 2.87
CA GLY A 357 21.95 -15.71 1.74
C GLY A 357 21.66 -14.49 0.88
N ARG A 358 21.94 -14.59 -0.42
CA ARG A 358 21.87 -13.49 -1.40
C ARG A 358 20.41 -13.08 -1.63
N GLY A 359 20.06 -11.88 -1.17
CA GLY A 359 18.87 -11.13 -1.56
C GLY A 359 19.17 -9.65 -1.28
N MET A 360 18.94 -8.76 -2.25
CA MET A 360 19.40 -7.37 -2.24
C MET A 360 19.07 -6.63 -0.93
N ARG A 361 20.11 -6.07 -0.33
CA ARG A 361 20.14 -5.35 0.94
C ARG A 361 19.83 -3.87 0.70
N PHE A 362 18.61 -3.43 1.00
CA PHE A 362 18.27 -1.99 0.98
C PHE A 362 17.90 -1.43 2.36
N GLY A 363 17.79 -2.28 3.39
CA GLY A 363 17.36 -1.87 4.75
C GLY A 363 18.46 -1.28 5.64
N ASN A 364 19.72 -1.32 5.22
CA ASN A 364 20.90 -0.99 6.04
C ASN A 364 21.55 0.37 5.72
N GLN A 365 21.12 1.08 4.66
CA GLN A 365 21.70 2.41 4.35
C GLN A 365 21.43 3.45 5.45
N ALA A 366 20.26 3.40 6.08
CA ALA A 366 19.93 4.30 7.19
C ALA A 366 20.84 4.08 8.41
N GLN A 367 21.23 2.83 8.68
CA GLN A 367 22.17 2.49 9.76
C GLN A 367 23.58 2.97 9.44
N ILE A 368 24.04 2.80 8.19
CA ILE A 368 25.32 3.34 7.73
C ILE A 368 25.35 4.86 7.87
N ASN A 369 24.29 5.55 7.41
CA ASN A 369 24.20 7.01 7.53
C ASN A 369 24.23 7.46 8.99
N HIS A 370 23.55 6.75 9.89
CA HIS A 370 23.60 7.04 11.32
C HIS A 370 25.03 6.92 11.87
N LYS A 371 25.71 5.80 11.60
CA LYS A 371 27.11 5.59 12.01
C LYS A 371 28.04 6.67 11.48
N GLN A 372 27.92 7.02 10.20
CA GLN A 372 28.75 8.08 9.58
C GLN A 372 28.55 9.44 10.27
N ARG A 373 27.31 9.81 10.59
CA ARG A 373 27.03 11.06 11.33
C ARG A 373 27.51 11.03 12.77
N ALA A 374 27.49 9.86 13.40
CA ALA A 374 28.02 9.65 14.75
C ALA A 374 29.56 9.57 14.78
N GLY A 375 30.23 9.59 13.62
CA GLY A 375 31.68 9.38 13.53
C GLY A 375 32.11 7.95 13.88
N GLU A 376 31.19 6.99 13.83
CA GLU A 376 31.48 5.58 14.08
C GLU A 376 32.13 4.91 12.86
N THR A 377 33.08 4.02 13.12
CA THR A 377 33.72 3.21 12.07
C THR A 377 32.73 2.25 11.43
N LEU A 378 32.66 2.25 10.10
CA LEU A 378 31.89 1.27 9.35
C LEU A 378 32.63 -0.07 9.30
N THR A 379 31.88 -1.18 9.33
CA THR A 379 32.45 -2.50 9.00
C THR A 379 32.81 -2.56 7.51
N GLU A 380 33.72 -3.46 7.12
CA GLU A 380 34.12 -3.62 5.71
C GLU A 380 32.92 -3.86 4.77
N ALA A 381 31.92 -4.64 5.23
CA ALA A 381 30.70 -4.89 4.47
C ALA A 381 29.79 -3.65 4.33
N GLU A 382 29.74 -2.80 5.37
CA GLU A 382 29.04 -1.52 5.32
C GLU A 382 29.76 -0.54 4.39
N GLU A 383 31.08 -0.45 4.47
CA GLU A 383 31.87 0.37 3.55
C GLU A 383 31.72 -0.06 2.10
N ALA A 384 31.76 -1.37 1.82
CA ALA A 384 31.54 -1.91 0.48
C ALA A 384 30.17 -1.50 -0.06
N MET A 385 29.12 -1.64 0.75
CA MET A 385 27.78 -1.22 0.35
C MET A 385 27.69 0.30 0.13
N HIS A 386 28.32 1.09 1.00
CA HIS A 386 28.37 2.55 0.85
C HIS A 386 29.12 2.96 -0.43
N ARG A 387 30.22 2.28 -0.79
CA ARG A 387 30.94 2.47 -2.05
C ARG A 387 30.07 2.12 -3.25
N ASP A 388 29.43 0.95 -3.25
CA ASP A 388 28.52 0.53 -4.33
C ASP A 388 27.40 1.54 -4.55
N ARG A 389 26.85 2.09 -3.45
CA ARG A 389 25.82 3.11 -3.50
C ARG A 389 26.31 4.41 -4.15
N ARG A 390 27.51 4.88 -3.79
CA ARG A 390 28.13 6.07 -4.43
C ARG A 390 28.42 5.84 -5.91
N ASN A 391 28.79 4.62 -6.29
CA ASN A 391 29.05 4.27 -7.70
C ASN A 391 27.78 4.31 -8.58
N LEU A 392 26.59 4.18 -7.98
CA LEU A 392 25.32 4.35 -8.71
C LEU A 392 24.98 5.82 -8.96
N MET A 393 25.63 6.76 -8.28
CA MET A 393 25.33 8.18 -8.41
C MET A 393 25.96 8.77 -9.66
N LYS A 394 25.16 9.50 -10.43
CA LYS A 394 25.58 10.24 -11.62
C LYS A 394 25.45 11.74 -11.38
N ALA A 395 26.35 12.53 -11.97
CA ALA A 395 26.24 13.98 -11.92
C ALA A 395 24.90 14.42 -12.53
N SER A 396 24.14 15.24 -11.81
CA SER A 396 22.89 15.81 -12.33
C SER A 396 23.19 16.70 -13.52
N ASP A 397 22.48 16.50 -14.63
CA ASP A 397 22.58 17.28 -15.85
C ASP A 397 21.73 18.56 -15.80
N GLN A 398 20.77 18.62 -14.86
CA GLN A 398 19.81 19.70 -14.70
C GLN A 398 19.74 20.20 -13.24
N GLU A 399 19.29 21.45 -13.10
CA GLU A 399 18.85 21.97 -11.82
C GLU A 399 17.44 21.46 -11.50
N GLU A 400 17.20 21.06 -10.25
CA GLU A 400 15.88 20.59 -9.82
C GLU A 400 15.55 21.05 -8.40
N THR A 401 14.26 21.13 -8.07
CA THR A 401 13.79 21.37 -6.70
C THR A 401 13.23 20.08 -6.12
N ILE A 402 13.68 19.74 -4.93
CA ILE A 402 13.30 18.54 -4.20
C ILE A 402 13.09 18.86 -2.72
N TYR A 403 12.51 17.92 -1.99
CA TYR A 403 11.98 18.12 -0.66
C TYR A 403 12.41 17.02 0.30
N ARG A 404 12.58 17.38 1.56
CA ARG A 404 12.85 16.44 2.65
C ARG A 404 12.20 16.91 3.93
N GLY A 405 11.76 15.95 4.73
CA GLY A 405 11.22 16.16 6.06
C GLY A 405 12.28 15.79 7.08
N LEU A 406 12.49 16.68 8.05
CA LEU A 406 13.39 16.48 9.17
C LEU A 406 12.62 16.70 10.47
N SER A 407 13.07 16.04 11.53
CA SER A 407 12.69 16.38 12.90
C SER A 407 13.90 17.00 13.58
N LEU A 408 13.89 18.32 13.77
CA LEU A 408 14.98 19.10 14.37
C LEU A 408 14.51 19.78 15.64
N ASP A 409 15.29 19.69 16.71
CA ASP A 409 15.07 20.54 17.88
C ASP A 409 15.50 22.00 17.65
N GLU A 410 15.25 22.88 18.62
CA GLU A 410 15.56 24.32 18.44
C GLU A 410 17.07 24.57 18.31
N ASP A 411 17.91 23.77 18.99
CA ASP A 411 19.37 23.90 18.93
C ASP A 411 19.91 23.42 17.58
N GLU A 412 19.36 22.33 17.05
CA GLU A 412 19.65 21.86 15.71
C GLU A 412 19.14 22.82 14.65
N LEU A 413 17.91 23.32 14.76
CA LEU A 413 17.33 24.29 13.84
C LEU A 413 18.13 25.61 13.84
N ALA A 414 18.66 26.02 14.99
CA ALA A 414 19.51 27.20 15.10
C ALA A 414 20.83 27.07 14.31
N LYS A 415 21.27 25.86 13.96
CA LYS A 415 22.43 25.61 13.07
C LYS A 415 22.11 25.87 11.60
N TRP A 416 20.84 25.97 11.22
CA TRP A 416 20.41 26.25 9.85
C TRP A 416 20.25 27.75 9.62
N GLN A 417 21.32 28.53 9.77
CA GLN A 417 21.26 29.98 9.52
C GLN A 417 21.53 30.28 8.05
N THR A 418 20.90 31.33 7.54
CA THR A 418 21.14 31.79 6.17
C THR A 418 22.62 32.08 5.96
N GLY A 419 23.20 31.53 4.89
CA GLY A 419 24.63 31.61 4.59
C GLY A 419 25.46 30.44 5.10
N ASN A 420 24.92 29.62 6.02
CA ASN A 420 25.66 28.45 6.52
C ASN A 420 25.91 27.45 5.41
N ASN A 421 27.15 26.99 5.33
CA ASN A 421 27.60 25.93 4.44
C ASN A 421 27.81 24.67 5.26
N MET A 422 27.01 23.64 4.97
CA MET A 422 27.01 22.39 5.70
C MET A 422 27.42 21.26 4.77
N GLN A 423 28.08 20.26 5.32
CA GLN A 423 28.33 19.00 4.64
C GLN A 423 27.35 17.97 5.21
N THR A 424 26.77 17.13 4.34
CA THR A 424 25.77 16.16 4.81
C THR A 424 26.40 15.02 5.61
N GLY A 425 27.66 14.66 5.30
CA GLY A 425 28.43 13.62 5.98
C GLY A 425 27.88 12.20 5.78
N ALA A 426 26.75 12.07 5.09
CA ALA A 426 26.07 10.84 4.77
C ALA A 426 25.25 11.01 3.49
N ILE A 427 24.86 9.89 2.89
CA ILE A 427 24.00 9.89 1.70
C ILE A 427 22.60 10.34 2.09
N GLU A 428 22.10 11.43 1.52
CA GLU A 428 20.82 12.01 1.91
C GLU A 428 19.70 11.70 0.92
N SER A 429 18.56 11.26 1.43
CA SER A 429 17.35 11.01 0.64
C SER A 429 16.41 12.22 0.64
N TYR A 430 15.96 12.58 -0.57
CA TYR A 430 14.97 13.62 -0.84
C TYR A 430 13.89 13.07 -1.79
N SER A 431 12.75 13.74 -1.89
CA SER A 431 11.69 13.43 -2.85
C SER A 431 11.44 14.60 -3.79
N GLN A 432 11.10 14.32 -5.05
CA GLN A 432 10.61 15.37 -5.97
C GLN A 432 9.18 15.85 -5.64
N ASP A 433 8.44 15.10 -4.82
CA ASP A 433 7.08 15.45 -4.39
C ASP A 433 7.09 15.88 -2.93
N ILE A 434 6.66 17.12 -2.66
CA ILE A 434 6.57 17.65 -1.29
C ILE A 434 5.58 16.89 -0.41
N ALA A 435 4.56 16.26 -0.99
CA ALA A 435 3.55 15.52 -0.23
C ALA A 435 4.17 14.32 0.52
N MET A 436 5.21 13.70 -0.05
CA MET A 436 5.88 12.54 0.51
C MET A 436 6.60 12.87 1.84
N PRO A 437 7.53 13.85 1.88
CA PRO A 437 8.17 14.22 3.12
C PRO A 437 7.23 14.80 4.17
N VAL A 438 6.15 15.47 3.77
CA VAL A 438 5.15 15.90 4.73
C VAL A 438 4.42 14.70 5.33
N GLY A 439 4.01 13.72 4.52
CA GLY A 439 3.42 12.47 5.02
C GLY A 439 4.35 11.71 5.98
N TRP A 440 5.66 11.70 5.74
CA TRP A 440 6.64 11.10 6.67
C TRP A 440 6.67 11.81 8.03
N LEU A 441 6.36 13.10 8.06
CA LEU A 441 6.32 13.90 9.29
C LEU A 441 4.95 13.83 9.98
N GLU A 442 3.88 13.44 9.30
CA GLU A 442 2.56 13.24 9.93
C GLU A 442 2.58 12.12 10.98
N ASP A 443 3.34 11.05 10.71
CA ASP A 443 3.50 9.91 11.63
C ASP A 443 4.54 10.15 12.74
N SER A 444 5.27 11.28 12.70
CA SER A 444 6.25 11.61 13.73
C SER A 444 5.56 12.22 14.95
N ALA A 445 5.71 11.58 16.11
CA ALA A 445 5.19 12.09 17.39
C ALA A 445 5.89 13.37 17.88
N LEU A 446 6.91 13.85 17.16
CA LEU A 446 7.74 14.97 17.58
C LEU A 446 7.17 16.30 17.07
N ASP A 447 7.03 17.30 17.96
CA ASP A 447 6.61 18.67 17.60
C ASP A 447 7.69 19.48 16.86
N ARG A 448 8.66 18.79 16.24
CA ARG A 448 9.96 19.30 15.78
C ARG A 448 10.11 19.25 14.25
N ARG A 449 9.01 19.35 13.53
CA ARG A 449 8.92 19.03 12.08
C ARG A 449 9.35 20.20 11.20
N VAL A 450 10.28 19.95 10.29
CA VAL A 450 10.86 20.93 9.37
C VAL A 450 10.88 20.38 7.95
N ILE A 451 10.57 21.22 6.96
CA ILE A 451 10.73 20.88 5.55
C ILE A 451 11.96 21.57 4.99
N VAL A 452 12.84 20.79 4.37
CA VAL A 452 13.95 21.28 3.56
C VAL A 452 13.53 21.26 2.10
N LYS A 453 13.49 22.43 1.47
CA LYS A 453 13.33 22.64 0.03
C LYS A 453 14.70 22.87 -0.59
N ALA A 454 15.25 21.85 -1.22
CA ALA A 454 16.57 21.86 -1.81
C ALA A 454 16.50 22.17 -3.30
N ARG A 455 17.31 23.14 -3.75
CA ARG A 455 17.63 23.37 -5.16
C ARG A 455 18.95 22.68 -5.49
N VAL A 456 18.88 21.59 -6.23
CA VAL A 456 20.06 20.85 -6.67
C VAL A 456 20.68 21.56 -7.84
N GLN A 457 21.98 21.84 -7.75
CA GLN A 457 22.74 22.47 -8.81
C GLN A 457 23.26 21.43 -9.82
N LYS A 458 23.50 21.87 -11.06
CA LYS A 458 24.09 21.02 -12.09
C LYS A 458 25.45 20.50 -11.63
N GLY A 459 25.73 19.22 -11.89
CA GLY A 459 26.97 18.56 -11.50
C GLY A 459 26.92 17.83 -10.16
N THR A 460 25.91 18.08 -9.31
CA THR A 460 25.75 17.36 -8.04
C THR A 460 25.49 15.87 -8.30
N LYS A 461 26.30 14.98 -7.70
CA LYS A 461 26.13 13.53 -7.84
C LYS A 461 24.85 13.06 -7.14
N ARG A 462 23.99 12.38 -7.89
CA ARG A 462 22.74 11.83 -7.38
C ARG A 462 22.37 10.48 -7.98
N ALA A 463 21.58 9.69 -7.26
CA ALA A 463 20.94 8.49 -7.77
C ALA A 463 19.43 8.54 -7.52
N THR A 464 18.63 8.31 -8.56
CA THR A 464 17.19 8.05 -8.40
C THR A 464 17.01 6.57 -8.10
N LEU A 465 16.59 6.24 -6.89
CA LEU A 465 16.56 4.85 -6.42
C LEU A 465 15.35 4.09 -6.95
N ASN A 466 14.23 4.78 -7.11
CA ASN A 466 13.00 4.20 -7.61
C ASN A 466 12.19 5.30 -8.30
N ALA A 467 11.85 5.08 -9.57
CA ALA A 467 11.01 5.99 -10.35
C ALA A 467 9.61 6.16 -9.73
N GLU A 468 9.13 5.17 -8.96
CA GLU A 468 7.84 5.20 -8.27
C GLU A 468 7.88 5.99 -6.94
N SER A 469 8.99 5.96 -6.21
CA SER A 469 9.11 6.71 -4.94
C SER A 469 9.57 8.16 -5.14
N LEU A 470 9.98 8.53 -6.37
CA LEU A 470 10.58 9.83 -6.69
C LEU A 470 11.74 10.18 -5.75
N GLU A 471 12.37 9.16 -5.16
CA GLU A 471 13.42 9.33 -4.17
C GLU A 471 14.75 9.54 -4.86
N THR A 472 15.40 10.65 -4.52
CA THR A 472 16.69 11.07 -5.03
C THR A 472 17.68 11.10 -3.88
N GLN A 473 18.80 10.39 -4.04
CA GLN A 473 19.89 10.37 -3.08
C GLN A 473 21.07 11.23 -3.53
N PHE A 474 21.69 11.97 -2.60
CA PHE A 474 22.91 12.76 -2.85
C PHE A 474 24.13 12.13 -2.21
N ASP A 475 25.28 12.39 -2.82
CA ASP A 475 26.57 11.96 -2.28
C ASP A 475 26.84 12.63 -0.92
N ALA A 476 27.53 11.91 -0.02
CA ALA A 476 27.89 12.37 1.31
C ALA A 476 28.80 13.61 1.31
N ASP A 477 29.51 13.84 0.20
CA ASP A 477 30.39 14.98 0.00
C ASP A 477 29.68 16.21 -0.60
N SER A 478 28.36 16.13 -0.78
CA SER A 478 27.57 17.25 -1.29
C SER A 478 27.55 18.40 -0.28
N ARG A 479 27.68 19.62 -0.78
CA ARG A 479 27.62 20.84 0.02
C ARG A 479 26.21 21.40 0.03
N VAL A 480 25.72 21.79 1.20
CA VAL A 480 24.39 22.36 1.40
C VAL A 480 24.55 23.79 1.90
N ILE A 481 24.17 24.77 1.08
CA ILE A 481 24.17 26.19 1.48
C ILE A 481 22.75 26.61 1.83
N VAL A 482 22.54 27.05 3.07
CA VAL A 482 21.25 27.54 3.52
C VAL A 482 20.99 28.92 2.92
N ARG A 483 19.93 29.05 2.12
CA ARG A 483 19.54 30.31 1.47
C ARG A 483 18.57 31.11 2.30
N ARG A 484 17.64 30.43 2.96
CA ARG A 484 16.58 31.08 3.72
C ARG A 484 15.98 30.09 4.71
N VAL A 485 15.65 30.58 5.90
CA VAL A 485 14.82 29.84 6.87
C VAL A 485 13.59 30.67 7.18
N THR A 486 12.43 30.09 6.89
CA THR A 486 11.13 30.70 7.13
C THR A 486 10.47 29.96 8.29
N ARG A 487 10.44 30.58 9.47
CA ARG A 487 9.65 30.05 10.60
C ARG A 487 8.17 30.25 10.31
N LEU A 488 7.39 29.22 10.60
CA LEU A 488 5.95 29.20 10.37
C LEU A 488 5.24 29.40 11.70
N ASP A 489 4.32 30.34 11.73
CA ASP A 489 3.48 30.59 12.89
C ASP A 489 2.32 29.57 12.94
N ARG A 490 2.03 29.03 14.13
CA ARG A 490 1.06 27.92 14.28
C ARG A 490 -0.36 28.31 13.87
N GLU A 491 -0.72 29.59 13.99
CA GLU A 491 -2.10 30.05 13.82
C GLU A 491 -2.30 30.80 12.50
N THR A 492 -1.28 31.54 12.07
CA THR A 492 -1.37 32.48 10.94
C THR A 492 -0.71 31.97 9.66
N SER A 493 -0.08 30.80 9.70
CA SER A 493 0.47 30.18 8.48
C SER A 493 -0.63 29.84 7.48
N PRO A 494 -0.32 29.85 6.17
CA PRO A 494 -1.28 29.45 5.14
C PRO A 494 -1.90 28.09 5.45
N THR A 495 -3.23 28.01 5.36
CA THR A 495 -3.97 26.76 5.44
C THR A 495 -3.63 25.90 4.24
N THR A 496 -3.35 24.63 4.49
CA THR A 496 -3.22 23.64 3.42
C THR A 496 -4.01 22.39 3.78
N GLN A 497 -4.41 21.65 2.75
CA GLN A 497 -5.15 20.42 2.92
C GLN A 497 -4.18 19.30 3.32
N PHE A 498 -4.31 18.78 4.54
CA PHE A 498 -3.56 17.63 5.05
C PHE A 498 -4.51 16.45 5.26
N GLY A 499 -4.43 15.47 4.36
CA GLY A 499 -5.35 14.33 4.35
C GLY A 499 -6.82 14.78 4.26
N ARG A 500 -7.57 14.63 5.35
CA ARG A 500 -9.00 15.02 5.46
C ARG A 500 -9.24 16.34 6.24
N SER A 501 -8.20 16.95 6.80
CA SER A 501 -8.31 18.19 7.59
C SER A 501 -7.67 19.37 6.87
N GLU A 502 -8.33 20.52 6.92
CA GLU A 502 -7.71 21.80 6.61
C GLU A 502 -7.21 22.41 7.92
N ALA A 503 -5.92 22.70 7.99
CA ALA A 503 -5.34 23.39 9.13
C ALA A 503 -4.13 24.23 8.67
N PRO A 504 -3.77 25.30 9.41
CA PRO A 504 -2.60 26.10 9.13
C PRO A 504 -1.34 25.23 9.05
N LEU A 505 -0.51 25.45 8.03
CA LEU A 505 0.73 24.69 7.82
C LEU A 505 1.64 24.69 9.06
N GLY A 506 1.65 25.80 9.79
CA GLY A 506 2.39 25.99 11.03
C GLY A 506 1.96 25.08 12.18
N GLN A 507 0.76 24.49 12.13
CA GLN A 507 0.36 23.49 13.13
C GLN A 507 1.16 22.19 13.00
N PHE A 508 1.67 21.91 11.79
CA PHE A 508 2.38 20.68 11.49
C PHE A 508 3.86 20.90 11.21
N ILE A 509 4.25 22.04 10.65
CA ILE A 509 5.61 22.32 10.20
C ILE A 509 6.08 23.60 10.86
N ARG A 510 7.18 23.55 11.61
CA ARG A 510 7.74 24.72 12.30
C ARG A 510 8.51 25.65 11.39
N ALA A 511 9.18 25.11 10.38
CA ALA A 511 9.99 25.91 9.48
C ALA A 511 10.09 25.27 8.08
N ILE A 512 10.27 26.14 7.09
CA ILE A 512 10.71 25.77 5.75
C ILE A 512 12.12 26.31 5.57
N ILE A 513 13.06 25.42 5.28
CA ILE A 513 14.46 25.74 5.02
C ILE A 513 14.70 25.59 3.52
N GLU A 514 15.11 26.67 2.87
CA GLU A 514 15.52 26.65 1.47
C GLU A 514 17.04 26.54 1.40
N VAL A 515 17.53 25.57 0.63
CA VAL A 515 18.97 25.32 0.48
C VAL A 515 19.36 25.11 -0.97
N ASP A 516 20.62 25.42 -1.30
CA ASP A 516 21.26 24.95 -2.53
C ASP A 516 22.13 23.72 -2.23
N VAL A 517 21.99 22.68 -3.04
CA VAL A 517 22.84 21.47 -2.97
C VAL A 517 23.83 21.51 -4.12
N LEU A 518 25.08 21.75 -3.77
CA LEU A 518 26.20 21.90 -4.69
C LEU A 518 27.02 20.60 -4.78
N PRO A 519 27.71 20.38 -5.91
CA PRO A 519 28.72 19.34 -5.98
C PRO A 519 29.82 19.55 -4.91
N PRO A 520 30.62 18.49 -4.62
CA PRO A 520 31.79 18.62 -3.76
C PRO A 520 32.68 19.77 -4.23
N ALA A 521 33.36 20.45 -3.30
CA ALA A 521 34.41 21.39 -3.67
C ALA A 521 35.49 20.64 -4.49
N PRO A 522 36.04 21.27 -5.54
CA PRO A 522 37.09 20.65 -6.36
C PRO A 522 38.35 20.29 -5.58
#